data_AF-A0A1Q8BNK2-F1
#
_entry.id   AF-A0A1Q8BNK2-F1
#
_cell.length_a   1.000
_cell.length_b   1.000
_cell.length_c   1.000
_cell.angle_alpha   90.00
_cell.angle_beta   90.00
_cell.angle_gamma   90.00
#
_symmetry.space_group_name_H-M   'P 1'
#
loop_
_entity.id
_entity.type
_entity.pdbx_description
1 polymer ?
#
loop_
_entity_poly.entity_id
_entity_poly.type
_entity_poly.pdbx_seq_one_letter_code
_entity_poly.pdbx_strand_id
1 'polypeptide(L)'
;MQMGNGKLAVYDVGFYNIGVRPTAEDIGVGAKNTLGLPMSLSRLAQSGANVGTTLKPPISPTERVAVDGAFKVPSVRNVELTGPYFHAGGMATLEQVVDFYSRGGDFHEANIDNLDPHIENLALSATEKANLVAFLKSLTDERVRFAKAPFDHPQLVIPNGPSIPAVGKDGGAATQPFASTLAP
;
A
#
# COMPACT_ATOMS: atom_id res chain seq x y z
N MET A 1 -11.38 -9.87 15.74
CA MET A 1 -10.16 -10.34 16.45
C MET A 1 -9.99 -9.55 17.73
N GLN A 2 -9.15 -10.00 18.64
CA GLN A 2 -8.67 -9.16 19.75
C GLN A 2 -7.65 -8.17 19.18
N MET A 3 -7.75 -6.88 19.51
CA MET A 3 -6.76 -5.86 19.12
C MET A 3 -5.68 -5.71 20.20
N GLY A 4 -4.66 -4.88 19.98
CA GLY A 4 -3.58 -4.62 20.95
C GLY A 4 -4.07 -4.20 22.34
N ASN A 5 -5.18 -3.48 22.45
CA ASN A 5 -5.82 -3.12 23.72
C ASN A 5 -6.58 -4.26 24.43
N GLY A 6 -6.53 -5.48 23.90
CA GLY A 6 -7.21 -6.64 24.44
C GLY A 6 -8.73 -6.69 24.18
N LYS A 7 -9.32 -5.70 23.51
CA LYS A 7 -10.77 -5.68 23.20
C LYS A 7 -11.05 -6.30 21.85
N LEU A 8 -12.22 -6.94 21.72
CA LEU A 8 -12.68 -7.48 20.44
C LEU A 8 -13.12 -6.35 19.50
N ALA A 9 -12.77 -6.50 18.22
CA ALA A 9 -13.26 -5.66 17.13
C ALA A 9 -13.38 -6.44 15.82
N VAL A 10 -14.27 -5.95 14.95
CA VAL A 10 -14.35 -6.34 13.54
C VAL A 10 -13.32 -5.54 12.75
N TYR A 11 -12.74 -6.15 11.73
CA TYR A 11 -11.65 -5.59 10.95
C TYR A 11 -11.66 -6.19 9.54
N ASP A 12 -10.96 -5.56 8.62
CA ASP A 12 -10.80 -6.06 7.26
C ASP A 12 -9.60 -7.01 7.20
N VAL A 13 -9.82 -8.26 6.80
CA VAL A 13 -8.75 -9.25 6.67
C VAL A 13 -7.72 -8.77 5.64
N GLY A 14 -6.44 -8.86 5.99
CA GLY A 14 -5.35 -8.39 5.15
C GLY A 14 -5.05 -6.89 5.28
N PHE A 15 -5.72 -6.18 6.21
CA PHE A 15 -5.41 -4.81 6.57
C PHE A 15 -5.09 -4.73 8.06
N TYR A 16 -3.90 -4.24 8.40
CA TYR A 16 -3.44 -4.21 9.78
C TYR A 16 -2.77 -2.88 10.11
N ASN A 17 -3.01 -2.40 11.33
CA ASN A 17 -2.25 -1.29 11.90
C ASN A 17 -1.04 -1.87 12.62
N ILE A 18 0.14 -1.53 12.12
CA ILE A 18 1.42 -2.02 12.63
C ILE A 18 2.22 -0.97 13.39
N GLY A 19 1.65 0.24 13.60
CA GLY A 19 2.32 1.28 14.39
C GLY A 19 3.44 2.03 13.67
N VAL A 20 3.36 2.20 12.34
CA VAL A 20 4.35 3.01 11.56
C VAL A 20 4.14 4.51 11.73
N ARG A 21 2.89 4.96 11.88
CA ARG A 21 2.48 6.36 12.11
C ARG A 21 1.37 6.40 13.16
N PRO A 22 1.17 7.53 13.87
CA PRO A 22 -0.01 7.72 14.70
C PRO A 22 -1.30 7.61 13.88
N THR A 23 -2.28 6.86 14.39
CA THR A 23 -3.57 6.64 13.72
C THR A 23 -4.32 7.94 13.41
N ALA A 24 -4.11 8.97 14.24
CA ALA A 24 -4.71 10.29 14.05
C ALA A 24 -4.14 11.06 12.84
N GLU A 25 -2.91 10.77 12.44
CA GLU A 25 -2.24 11.42 11.30
C GLU A 25 -2.40 10.62 10.02
N ASP A 26 -2.46 9.29 10.13
CA ASP A 26 -2.56 8.39 8.98
C ASP A 26 -3.61 7.31 9.20
N ILE A 27 -4.78 7.53 8.63
CA ILE A 27 -5.98 6.73 8.89
C ILE A 27 -6.09 5.48 7.99
N GLY A 28 -5.31 5.41 6.91
CA GLY A 28 -5.30 4.27 5.98
C GLY A 28 -6.70 3.91 5.43
N VAL A 29 -7.06 2.63 5.50
CA VAL A 29 -8.36 2.11 5.00
C VAL A 29 -9.57 2.58 5.83
N GLY A 30 -9.32 3.12 7.03
CA GLY A 30 -10.36 3.76 7.85
C GLY A 30 -10.93 5.03 7.23
N ALA A 31 -10.26 5.63 6.25
CA ALA A 31 -10.72 6.84 5.58
C ALA A 31 -12.11 6.68 4.93
N LYS A 32 -12.72 7.82 4.63
CA LYS A 32 -13.84 7.93 3.71
C LYS A 32 -13.34 8.35 2.33
N ASN A 33 -14.00 7.89 1.28
CA ASN A 33 -13.75 8.35 -0.08
C ASN A 33 -14.36 9.75 -0.31
N THR A 34 -14.21 10.27 -1.53
CA THR A 34 -14.73 11.60 -1.94
C THR A 34 -16.26 11.71 -1.87
N LEU A 35 -16.99 10.59 -1.83
CA LEU A 35 -18.44 10.54 -1.69
C LEU A 35 -18.88 10.44 -0.21
N GLY A 36 -17.93 10.48 0.74
CA GLY A 36 -18.22 10.32 2.16
C GLY A 36 -18.51 8.88 2.60
N LEU A 37 -18.35 7.90 1.71
CA LEU A 37 -18.54 6.49 2.00
C LEU A 37 -17.26 5.90 2.62
N PRO A 38 -17.37 4.98 3.59
CA PRO A 38 -16.21 4.27 4.13
C PRO A 38 -15.43 3.52 3.03
N MET A 39 -14.09 3.54 3.10
CA MET A 39 -13.26 2.72 2.22
C MET A 39 -13.12 1.27 2.70
N SER A 40 -13.26 1.02 4.01
CA SER A 40 -13.21 -0.32 4.58
C SER A 40 -14.51 -1.09 4.37
N LEU A 41 -14.39 -2.38 4.07
CA LEU A 41 -15.54 -3.27 3.85
C LEU A 41 -16.36 -3.43 5.13
N SER A 42 -15.71 -3.58 6.28
CA SER A 42 -16.38 -3.75 7.58
C SER A 42 -17.22 -2.52 7.95
N ARG A 43 -16.68 -1.30 7.76
CA ARG A 43 -17.41 -0.06 8.08
C ARG A 43 -18.52 0.22 7.05
N LEU A 44 -18.32 -0.19 5.79
CA LEU A 44 -19.35 -0.12 4.76
C LEU A 44 -20.51 -1.10 5.04
N ALA A 45 -20.20 -2.32 5.46
CA ALA A 45 -21.21 -3.29 5.90
C ALA A 45 -21.96 -2.80 7.15
N GLN A 46 -21.26 -2.17 8.09
CA GLN A 46 -21.85 -1.58 9.29
C GLN A 46 -22.88 -0.49 8.98
N SER A 47 -22.67 0.28 7.90
CA SER A 47 -23.66 1.27 7.43
C SER A 47 -24.83 0.65 6.65
N GLY A 48 -24.94 -0.68 6.61
CA GLY A 48 -26.02 -1.40 5.93
C GLY A 48 -25.87 -1.49 4.41
N ALA A 49 -24.71 -1.16 3.85
CA ALA A 49 -24.47 -1.31 2.43
C ALA A 49 -24.23 -2.78 2.06
N ASN A 50 -24.75 -3.21 0.91
CA ASN A 50 -24.55 -4.55 0.40
C ASN A 50 -23.13 -4.71 -0.16
N VAL A 51 -22.24 -5.36 0.59
CA VAL A 51 -20.81 -5.51 0.24
C VAL A 51 -20.53 -6.75 -0.63
N GLY A 52 -21.55 -7.27 -1.33
CA GLY A 52 -21.44 -8.42 -2.25
C GLY A 52 -21.06 -9.76 -1.60
N THR A 53 -20.84 -9.79 -0.28
CA THR A 53 -20.51 -10.96 0.51
C THR A 53 -21.38 -10.98 1.76
N THR A 54 -21.93 -12.15 2.09
CA THR A 54 -22.63 -12.32 3.37
C THR A 54 -21.58 -12.42 4.47
N LEU A 55 -21.42 -11.36 5.27
CA LEU A 55 -20.60 -11.43 6.47
C LEU A 55 -21.15 -12.51 7.41
N LYS A 56 -20.28 -13.42 7.86
CA LYS A 56 -20.62 -14.50 8.80
C LYS A 56 -19.62 -14.46 9.96
N PRO A 57 -20.04 -14.02 11.16
CA PRO A 57 -21.35 -13.47 11.53
C PRO A 57 -21.63 -12.09 10.90
N PRO A 58 -22.90 -11.68 10.77
CA PRO A 58 -23.25 -10.32 10.34
C PRO A 58 -22.77 -9.30 11.39
N ILE A 59 -22.26 -8.16 10.92
CA ILE A 59 -21.79 -7.07 11.78
C ILE A 59 -22.97 -6.28 12.36
N SER A 60 -22.94 -5.99 13.66
CA SER A 60 -23.93 -5.10 14.28
C SER A 60 -23.59 -3.61 14.03
N PRO A 61 -24.59 -2.72 13.86
CA PRO A 61 -24.37 -1.28 13.74
C PRO A 61 -23.61 -0.65 14.92
N THR A 62 -23.65 -1.28 16.10
CA THR A 62 -22.97 -0.82 17.32
C THR A 62 -21.67 -1.57 17.59
N GLU A 63 -21.29 -2.51 16.74
CA GLU A 63 -20.09 -3.31 16.93
C GLU A 63 -18.83 -2.46 16.73
N ARG A 64 -17.78 -2.75 17.50
CA ARG A 64 -16.53 -2.03 17.35
C ARG A 64 -15.85 -2.44 16.04
N VAL A 65 -15.44 -1.47 15.23
CA VAL A 65 -14.66 -1.68 14.00
C VAL A 65 -13.27 -1.05 14.13
N ALA A 66 -12.22 -1.86 13.96
CA ALA A 66 -10.83 -1.44 14.05
C ALA A 66 -10.18 -1.46 12.66
N VAL A 67 -10.33 -0.36 11.94
CA VAL A 67 -9.84 -0.18 10.55
C VAL A 67 -9.01 1.10 10.40
N ASP A 68 -8.95 1.94 11.42
CA ASP A 68 -8.18 3.19 11.36
C ASP A 68 -6.69 2.90 11.57
N GLY A 69 -5.86 3.48 10.72
CA GLY A 69 -4.41 3.24 10.66
C GLY A 69 -4.04 1.86 10.07
N ALA A 70 -5.01 1.14 9.51
CA ALA A 70 -4.77 -0.16 8.91
C ALA A 70 -4.44 -0.06 7.41
N PHE A 71 -3.43 -0.82 6.99
CA PHE A 71 -2.94 -0.84 5.61
C PHE A 71 -2.89 -2.26 5.08
N LYS A 72 -3.09 -2.38 3.77
CA LYS A 72 -3.04 -3.67 3.07
C LYS A 72 -1.66 -4.30 3.23
N VAL A 73 -1.62 -5.57 3.60
CA VAL A 73 -0.36 -6.33 3.63
C VAL A 73 0.25 -6.38 2.22
N PRO A 74 1.50 -5.92 2.03
CA PRO A 74 2.19 -6.04 0.76
C PRO A 74 2.69 -7.49 0.54
N SER A 75 2.98 -7.83 -0.71
CA SER A 75 3.74 -9.06 -0.98
C SER A 75 5.20 -8.85 -0.56
N VAL A 76 5.84 -9.92 -0.08
CA VAL A 76 7.27 -9.94 0.25
C VAL A 76 8.14 -10.48 -0.88
N ARG A 77 7.56 -10.84 -2.02
CA ARG A 77 8.33 -11.25 -3.20
C ARG A 77 9.06 -10.05 -3.79
N ASN A 78 10.34 -10.22 -4.12
CA ASN A 78 11.22 -9.15 -4.61
C ASN A 78 11.38 -7.96 -3.65
N VAL A 79 11.10 -8.14 -2.35
CA VAL A 79 11.09 -7.04 -1.37
C VAL A 79 12.42 -6.31 -1.29
N GLU A 80 13.54 -7.01 -1.52
CA GLU A 80 14.88 -6.41 -1.57
C GLU A 80 15.01 -5.25 -2.58
N LEU A 81 14.19 -5.24 -3.64
CA LEU A 81 14.27 -4.31 -4.76
C LEU A 81 13.24 -3.16 -4.68
N THR A 82 12.43 -3.10 -3.62
CA THR A 82 11.28 -2.18 -3.54
C THR A 82 11.36 -1.20 -2.37
N GLY A 83 12.57 -0.91 -1.89
CA GLY A 83 12.77 0.18 -0.94
C GLY A 83 12.44 1.56 -1.56
N PRO A 84 12.15 2.59 -0.74
CA PRO A 84 11.99 2.53 0.71
C PRO A 84 10.70 1.83 1.15
N TYR A 85 10.67 1.35 2.39
CA TYR A 85 9.66 0.42 2.92
C TYR A 85 8.55 1.10 3.73
N PHE A 86 7.47 0.34 3.94
CA PHE A 86 6.17 0.76 4.50
C PHE A 86 5.40 1.74 3.61
N HIS A 87 4.13 1.98 3.95
CA HIS A 87 3.25 2.85 3.15
C HIS A 87 3.73 4.31 3.09
N ALA A 88 4.50 4.75 4.08
CA ALA A 88 5.07 6.09 4.15
C ALA A 88 6.52 6.18 3.66
N GLY A 89 7.15 5.06 3.26
CA GLY A 89 8.56 5.05 2.83
C GLY A 89 9.55 5.40 3.96
N GLY A 90 9.20 5.14 5.22
CA GLY A 90 9.97 5.60 6.39
C GLY A 90 11.25 4.82 6.70
N MET A 91 11.42 3.63 6.12
CA MET A 91 12.62 2.80 6.32
C MET A 91 13.35 2.60 5.00
N ALA A 92 14.67 2.78 5.00
CA ALA A 92 15.51 2.65 3.82
C ALA A 92 15.95 1.19 3.58
N THR A 93 16.09 0.38 4.62
CA THR A 93 16.66 -0.98 4.51
C THR A 93 15.77 -2.06 5.13
N LEU A 94 15.98 -3.32 4.72
CA LEU A 94 15.27 -4.47 5.29
C LEU A 94 15.65 -4.69 6.77
N GLU A 95 16.88 -4.38 7.14
CA GLU A 95 17.37 -4.44 8.51
C GLU A 95 16.54 -3.49 9.41
N GLN A 96 16.27 -2.27 8.95
CA GLN A 96 15.41 -1.32 9.67
C GLN A 96 13.97 -1.80 9.80
N VAL A 97 13.44 -2.48 8.77
CA VAL A 97 12.10 -3.11 8.82
C VAL A 97 12.07 -4.23 9.86
N VAL A 98 13.08 -5.10 9.90
CA VAL A 98 13.16 -6.17 10.90
C VAL A 98 13.34 -5.60 12.31
N ASP A 99 14.16 -4.56 12.47
CA ASP A 99 14.30 -3.86 13.74
C ASP A 99 12.99 -3.21 14.19
N PHE A 100 12.16 -2.73 13.26
CA PHE A 100 10.84 -2.16 13.54
C PHE A 100 9.90 -3.20 14.15
N TYR A 101 9.80 -4.36 13.53
CA TYR A 101 8.99 -5.45 14.09
C TYR A 101 9.58 -5.98 15.40
N SER A 102 10.91 -6.09 15.50
CA SER A 102 11.57 -6.58 16.71
C SER A 102 11.28 -5.73 17.95
N ARG A 103 11.05 -4.42 17.80
CA ARG A 103 10.75 -3.50 18.90
C ARG A 103 9.25 -3.26 19.13
N GLY A 104 8.37 -3.90 18.36
CA GLY A 104 6.92 -3.77 18.50
C GLY A 104 6.31 -2.53 17.82
N GLY A 105 6.95 -2.00 16.78
CA GLY A 105 6.52 -0.80 16.07
C GLY A 105 6.91 0.51 16.76
N ASP A 106 6.75 1.64 16.07
CA ASP A 106 7.20 2.95 16.56
C ASP A 106 6.12 3.68 17.37
N PHE A 107 4.85 3.41 17.08
CA PHE A 107 3.69 4.04 17.69
C PHE A 107 2.76 3.04 18.38
N HIS A 108 3.33 2.01 19.02
CA HIS A 108 2.59 0.93 19.69
C HIS A 108 1.49 1.47 20.62
N GLU A 109 1.89 2.23 21.65
CA GLU A 109 0.96 2.76 22.67
C GLU A 109 -0.07 3.74 22.07
N ALA A 110 0.37 4.61 21.17
CA ALA A 110 -0.50 5.60 20.52
C ALA A 110 -1.58 4.93 19.64
N ASN A 111 -1.29 3.74 19.12
CA ASN A 111 -2.19 3.00 18.23
C ASN A 111 -2.90 1.83 18.92
N ILE A 112 -2.68 1.59 20.21
CA ILE A 112 -3.04 0.35 20.92
C ILE A 112 -4.49 -0.09 20.70
N ASP A 113 -5.40 0.87 20.53
CA ASP A 113 -6.81 0.59 20.27
C ASP A 113 -7.05 -0.17 18.96
N ASN A 114 -6.31 0.16 17.90
CA ASN A 114 -6.47 -0.44 16.57
C ASN A 114 -5.26 -1.25 16.12
N LEU A 115 -4.19 -1.30 16.93
CA LEU A 115 -2.98 -2.03 16.66
C LEU A 115 -3.27 -3.54 16.53
N ASP A 116 -2.61 -4.19 15.58
CA ASP A 116 -2.64 -5.66 15.51
C ASP A 116 -2.01 -6.25 16.79
N PRO A 117 -2.66 -7.25 17.42
CA PRO A 117 -2.21 -7.82 18.68
C PRO A 117 -0.85 -8.52 18.59
N HIS A 118 -0.36 -8.87 17.39
CA HIS A 118 0.94 -9.53 17.23
C HIS A 118 2.11 -8.53 17.10
N ILE A 119 1.82 -7.23 17.14
CA ILE A 119 2.84 -6.19 17.09
C ILE A 119 3.32 -5.93 18.51
N GLU A 120 4.18 -6.83 18.98
CA GLU A 120 4.74 -6.83 20.33
C GLU A 120 6.28 -6.78 20.26
N ASN A 121 6.92 -6.56 21.41
CA ASN A 121 8.37 -6.63 21.50
C ASN A 121 8.84 -8.10 21.42
N LEU A 122 9.42 -8.47 20.27
CA LEU A 122 9.90 -9.82 20.01
C LEU A 122 11.32 -10.07 20.56
N ALA A 123 12.06 -8.99 20.88
CA ALA A 123 13.43 -9.04 21.40
C ALA A 123 14.38 -9.96 20.59
N LEU A 124 14.29 -9.92 19.24
CA LEU A 124 15.10 -10.77 18.36
C LEU A 124 16.60 -10.51 18.55
N SER A 125 17.38 -11.59 18.59
CA SER A 125 18.83 -11.53 18.59
C SER A 125 19.38 -11.02 17.25
N ALA A 126 20.62 -10.51 17.24
CA ALA A 126 21.28 -10.06 16.02
C ALA A 126 21.34 -11.17 14.94
N THR A 127 21.57 -12.42 15.36
CA THR A 127 21.59 -13.58 14.46
C THR A 127 20.23 -13.85 13.84
N GLU A 128 19.14 -13.82 14.62
CA GLU A 128 17.79 -14.02 14.11
C GLU A 128 17.39 -12.92 13.13
N LYS A 129 17.73 -11.66 13.44
CA LYS A 129 17.50 -10.53 12.53
C LYS A 129 18.23 -10.72 11.21
N ALA A 130 19.51 -11.08 11.26
CA ALA A 130 20.31 -11.32 10.06
C ALA A 130 19.76 -12.49 9.22
N ASN A 131 19.35 -13.57 9.87
CA ASN A 131 18.75 -14.73 9.19
C ASN A 131 17.42 -14.37 8.51
N LEU A 132 16.58 -13.56 9.18
CA LEU A 132 15.31 -13.10 8.60
C LEU A 132 15.55 -12.22 7.37
N VAL A 133 16.50 -11.28 7.45
CA VAL A 133 16.87 -10.45 6.30
C VAL A 133 17.42 -11.31 5.15
N ALA A 134 18.27 -12.30 5.44
CA ALA A 134 18.78 -13.22 4.43
C ALA A 134 17.64 -14.03 3.77
N PHE A 135 16.67 -14.49 4.56
CA PHE A 135 15.47 -15.14 4.03
C PHE A 135 14.67 -14.20 3.13
N LEU A 136 14.42 -12.95 3.53
CA LEU A 136 13.70 -11.98 2.69
C LEU A 136 14.42 -11.70 1.36
N LYS A 137 15.75 -11.59 1.37
CA LYS A 137 16.57 -11.42 0.15
C LYS A 137 16.54 -12.67 -0.75
N SER A 138 16.29 -13.86 -0.19
CA SER A 138 16.12 -15.09 -0.97
C SER A 138 14.81 -15.15 -1.77
N LEU A 139 13.83 -14.29 -1.43
CA LEU A 139 12.54 -14.18 -2.14
C LEU A 139 12.60 -13.29 -3.39
N THR A 140 13.80 -12.87 -3.77
CA THR A 140 14.06 -12.07 -4.98
C THR A 140 14.23 -12.98 -6.19
N ASP A 141 13.41 -12.76 -7.21
CA ASP A 141 13.55 -13.42 -8.50
C ASP A 141 14.79 -12.87 -9.23
N GLU A 142 15.77 -13.73 -9.49
CA GLU A 142 17.03 -13.36 -10.16
C GLU A 142 16.80 -12.71 -11.53
N ARG A 143 15.70 -13.04 -12.22
CA ARG A 143 15.39 -12.41 -13.51
C ARG A 143 14.99 -10.95 -13.32
N VAL A 144 14.29 -10.62 -12.23
CA VAL A 144 13.96 -9.23 -11.91
C VAL A 144 15.23 -8.49 -11.48
N ARG A 145 16.07 -9.12 -10.63
CA ARG A 145 17.35 -8.53 -10.19
C ARG A 145 18.27 -8.19 -11.35
N PHE A 146 18.37 -9.07 -12.35
CA PHE A 146 19.25 -8.89 -13.49
C PHE A 146 18.56 -8.34 -14.74
N ALA A 147 17.32 -7.85 -14.64
CA ALA A 147 16.56 -7.32 -15.77
C ALA A 147 16.58 -8.30 -16.98
N LYS A 148 16.17 -9.54 -16.76
CA LYS A 148 16.15 -10.61 -17.78
C LYS A 148 14.72 -10.89 -18.25
N ALA A 149 14.58 -11.17 -19.54
CA ALA A 149 13.34 -11.59 -20.17
C ALA A 149 12.68 -12.78 -19.42
N PRO A 150 11.34 -12.93 -19.46
CA PRO A 150 10.37 -12.20 -20.32
C PRO A 150 9.76 -10.95 -19.67
N PHE A 151 10.12 -10.60 -18.44
CA PHE A 151 9.54 -9.47 -17.68
C PHE A 151 10.47 -8.26 -17.62
N ASP A 152 11.47 -8.21 -18.48
CA ASP A 152 12.36 -7.07 -18.60
C ASP A 152 11.63 -5.93 -19.29
N HIS A 153 11.43 -4.82 -18.57
CA HIS A 153 10.85 -3.55 -19.01
C HIS A 153 9.91 -3.70 -20.23
N PRO A 154 8.69 -4.25 -20.09
CA PRO A 154 7.77 -4.32 -21.21
C PRO A 154 7.46 -2.90 -21.70
N GLN A 155 8.14 -2.49 -22.78
CA GLN A 155 7.92 -1.21 -23.42
C GLN A 155 6.84 -1.39 -24.48
N LEU A 156 5.74 -0.67 -24.32
CA LEU A 156 4.86 -0.37 -25.43
C LEU A 156 5.62 0.60 -26.35
N VAL A 157 6.07 0.11 -27.49
CA VAL A 157 6.50 1.00 -28.57
C VAL A 157 5.27 1.78 -29.00
N ILE A 158 5.13 3.02 -28.55
CA ILE A 158 4.08 3.91 -29.02
C ILE A 158 4.46 4.24 -30.47
N PRO A 159 3.70 3.78 -31.47
CA PRO A 159 3.96 4.22 -32.83
C PRO A 159 3.74 5.73 -32.83
N ASN A 160 4.76 6.51 -33.19
CA ASN A 160 4.51 7.88 -33.61
C ASN A 160 3.49 7.77 -34.75
N GLY A 161 2.28 8.29 -34.52
CA GLY A 161 1.26 8.31 -35.55
C GLY A 161 1.81 8.97 -36.83
N PRO A 162 1.20 8.70 -38.00
CA PRO A 162 1.60 9.42 -39.21
C PRO A 162 1.61 10.92 -38.92
N SER A 163 2.59 11.65 -39.45
CA SER A 163 2.62 13.11 -39.34
C SER A 163 1.46 13.67 -40.17
N ILE A 164 0.27 13.73 -39.57
CA ILE A 164 -0.90 14.33 -40.22
C ILE A 164 -0.73 15.84 -40.07
N PRO A 165 -0.59 16.59 -41.17
CA PRO A 165 -0.59 18.04 -41.08
C PRO A 165 -1.88 18.50 -40.39
N ALA A 166 -1.77 19.41 -39.43
CA ALA A 166 -2.93 20.03 -38.82
C ALA A 166 -3.67 20.82 -39.91
N VAL A 167 -4.77 20.27 -40.39
CA VAL A 167 -5.68 20.94 -41.32
C VAL A 167 -6.77 21.64 -40.50
N GLY A 168 -7.22 22.81 -40.94
CA GLY A 168 -8.35 23.49 -40.31
C GLY A 168 -9.62 22.63 -40.37
N LYS A 169 -10.68 23.04 -39.66
CA LYS A 169 -11.96 22.31 -39.53
C LYS A 169 -12.59 21.84 -40.86
N ASP A 170 -12.19 22.44 -41.98
CA ASP A 170 -12.69 22.19 -43.33
C ASP A 170 -11.73 21.34 -44.21
N GLY A 171 -10.63 20.79 -43.65
CA GLY A 171 -9.71 19.90 -44.38
C GLY A 171 -8.79 20.58 -45.38
N GLY A 172 -8.59 21.90 -45.26
CA GLY A 172 -7.74 22.70 -46.15
C GLY A 172 -6.23 22.47 -45.97
N ALA A 173 -5.41 23.29 -46.65
CA ALA A 173 -3.95 23.19 -46.61
C ALA A 173 -3.37 23.14 -45.19
N ALA A 174 -2.25 22.44 -45.03
CA ALA A 174 -1.53 22.27 -43.77
C ALA A 174 -1.28 23.64 -43.10
N THR A 175 -1.72 23.79 -41.85
CA THR A 175 -1.43 24.98 -41.08
C THR A 175 0.07 25.04 -40.78
N GLN A 176 0.67 26.21 -40.98
CA GLN A 176 2.07 26.43 -40.63
C GLN A 176 2.22 26.31 -39.10
N PRO A 177 3.22 25.57 -38.59
CA PRO A 177 3.43 25.45 -37.16
C PRO A 177 3.76 26.81 -36.54
N PHE A 178 3.12 27.11 -35.41
CA PHE A 178 3.24 28.37 -34.65
C PHE A 178 4.69 28.73 -34.27
N ALA A 179 5.59 27.74 -34.23
CA ALA A 179 7.00 27.92 -33.85
C ALA A 179 7.93 28.36 -35.01
N SER A 180 7.45 28.43 -36.26
CA SER A 180 8.31 28.82 -37.41
C SER A 180 8.64 30.31 -37.48
N THR A 181 7.99 31.15 -36.66
CA THR A 181 8.22 32.60 -36.59
C THR A 181 9.08 33.05 -35.41
N LEU A 182 9.65 32.11 -34.64
CA LEU A 182 10.54 32.42 -33.50
C LEU A 182 11.90 31.75 -33.69
N ALA A 183 12.72 32.35 -34.53
CA ALA A 183 14.18 32.26 -34.50
C ALA A 183 14.74 33.69 -34.75
N PRO A 184 15.91 34.02 -34.19
CA PRO A 184 16.27 35.33 -33.62
C PRO A 184 16.32 36.52 -34.58
#